data_AF-A0A1H3L227-F1
#
_entry.id   AF-A0A1H3L227-F1
#
_cell.length_a   1.000
_cell.length_b   1.000
_cell.length_c   1.000
_cell.angle_alpha   90.00
_cell.angle_beta   90.00
_cell.angle_gamma   90.00
#
_symmetry.space_group_name_H-M   'P 1'
#
loop_
_entity.id
_entity.type
_entity.pdbx_description
1 polymer ?
#
loop_
_entity_poly.entity_id
_entity_poly.type
_entity_poly.pdbx_seq_one_letter_code
_entity_poly.pdbx_strand_id
1 'polypeptide(L)' 'MDELIRSDSIHDFILLLINEVLARYKQNAWPSPTIQDLSRQLGYSEEMILESLEFGNLPSVGILQ' A
#
# COMPACT_ATOMS: atom_id res chain seq x y z
N MET A 1 -16.09 17.84 -2.49
CA MET A 1 -15.85 16.85 -3.57
C MET A 1 -14.36 16.69 -3.85
N ASP A 2 -13.51 17.70 -3.65
CA ASP A 2 -12.06 17.58 -3.84
C ASP A 2 -11.32 16.73 -2.80
N GLU A 3 -11.80 16.66 -1.54
CA GLU A 3 -11.15 15.85 -0.49
C GLU A 3 -11.25 14.35 -0.76
N LEU A 4 -12.39 13.87 -1.28
CA LEU A 4 -12.63 12.46 -1.61
C LEU A 4 -11.73 11.97 -2.76
N ILE A 5 -11.56 12.78 -3.81
CA ILE A 5 -10.71 12.43 -4.95
C ILE A 5 -9.22 12.41 -4.54
N ARG A 6 -8.84 13.27 -3.60
CA ARG A 6 -7.47 13.35 -3.09
C ARG A 6 -7.15 12.26 -2.06
N SER A 7 -8.13 11.85 -1.25
CA SER A 7 -7.99 10.75 -0.30
C SER A 7 -7.84 9.40 -1.02
N ASP A 8 -8.63 9.17 -2.07
CA ASP A 8 -8.50 7.95 -2.87
C ASP A 8 -7.06 7.81 -3.41
N SER A 9 -6.49 8.91 -3.91
CA SER A 9 -5.13 8.94 -4.47
C SER A 9 -4.02 8.65 -3.45
N ILE A 10 -4.17 8.98 -2.15
CA ILE A 10 -3.11 8.72 -1.17
C ILE A 10 -3.14 7.26 -0.71
N HIS A 11 -4.33 6.70 -0.54
CA HIS A 11 -4.48 5.29 -0.17
C HIS A 11 -4.00 4.36 -1.29
N ASP A 12 -4.29 4.68 -2.54
CA ASP A 12 -3.77 3.95 -3.71
C ASP A 12 -2.24 3.96 -3.75
N PHE A 13 -1.64 5.13 -3.49
CA PHE A 13 -0.19 5.28 -3.47
C PHE A 13 0.46 4.48 -2.34
N ILE A 14 -0.09 4.56 -1.12
CA ILE A 14 0.42 3.79 0.01
C ILE A 14 0.24 2.29 -0.24
N LEU A 15 -0.89 1.86 -0.81
CA LEU A 15 -1.12 0.47 -1.18
C LEU A 15 -0.11 -0.04 -2.22
N LEU A 16 0.28 0.81 -3.18
CA LEU A 16 1.34 0.49 -4.14
C LEU A 16 2.69 0.26 -3.43
N LEU A 17 3.05 1.15 -2.50
CA LEU A 17 4.29 1.01 -1.72
C LEU A 17 4.28 -0.24 -0.84
N ILE A 18 3.15 -0.55 -0.19
CA ILE A 18 2.98 -1.79 0.58
C ILE A 18 3.22 -3.00 -0.32
N ASN A 19 2.65 -3.02 -1.53
CA ASN A 19 2.85 -4.10 -2.48
C ASN A 19 4.32 -4.25 -2.90
N GLU A 20 5.05 -3.14 -3.08
CA GLU A 20 6.48 -3.19 -3.38
C GLU A 20 7.28 -3.82 -2.23
N VAL A 21 6.97 -3.44 -0.98
CA VAL A 21 7.60 -4.04 0.21
C VAL A 21 7.32 -5.54 0.26
N LEU A 22 6.05 -5.94 0.12
CA LEU A 22 5.66 -7.36 0.13
C LEU A 22 6.33 -8.15 -1.00
N ALA A 23 6.47 -7.57 -2.20
CA ALA A 23 7.18 -8.19 -3.30
C ALA A 23 8.66 -8.44 -2.97
N ARG A 24 9.34 -7.47 -2.35
CA ARG A 24 10.73 -7.63 -1.88
C ARG A 24 10.85 -8.70 -0.81
N TYR A 25 9.95 -8.71 0.18
CA TYR A 25 9.93 -9.74 1.22
C TYR A 25 9.75 -11.14 0.63
N LYS A 26 8.83 -11.29 -0.33
CA LYS A 26 8.62 -12.54 -1.06
C LYS A 26 9.86 -12.96 -1.85
N GLN A 27 10.51 -12.04 -2.56
CA GLN A 27 11.74 -12.32 -3.32
C GLN A 27 12.89 -12.83 -2.44
N ASN A 28 12.97 -12.34 -1.21
CA ASN A 28 14.02 -12.74 -0.26
C ASN A 28 13.60 -13.89 0.67
N ALA A 29 12.40 -14.46 0.49
CA ALA A 29 11.82 -15.49 1.36
C ALA A 29 11.80 -15.09 2.85
N TRP A 30 11.61 -13.81 3.13
CA TRP A 30 11.45 -13.30 4.50
C TRP A 30 10.04 -13.55 5.03
N PRO A 31 9.87 -13.66 6.36
CA PRO A 31 8.54 -13.73 6.96
C PRO A 31 7.76 -12.45 6.65
N SER A 32 6.45 -12.54 6.43
CA SER A 32 5.61 -11.37 6.14
C SER A 32 5.83 -10.25 7.18
N PRO A 33 5.96 -8.99 6.73
CA PRO A 33 6.10 -7.86 7.63
C PRO A 33 4.82 -7.64 8.44
N THR A 34 4.97 -7.14 9.66
CA THR A 34 3.83 -6.66 10.46
C THR A 34 3.38 -5.28 9.99
N ILE A 35 2.19 -4.84 10.41
CA ILE A 35 1.74 -3.45 10.16
C ILE A 35 2.73 -2.43 10.75
N GLN A 36 3.30 -2.73 11.91
CA GLN A 36 4.32 -1.89 12.54
C GLN A 36 5.61 -1.82 11.71
N ASP A 37 6.04 -2.93 11.09
CA ASP A 37 7.19 -2.95 10.19
C ASP A 37 6.92 -2.10 8.94
N LEU A 38 5.73 -2.23 8.36
CA LEU A 38 5.29 -1.40 7.22
C LEU A 38 5.27 0.08 7.58
N SER A 39 4.71 0.44 8.73
CA SER A 39 4.70 1.81 9.26
C SER A 39 6.12 2.37 9.42
N ARG A 40 7.00 1.61 10.07
CA ARG A 40 8.41 2.01 10.27
C ARG A 40 9.16 2.17 8.95
N GLN A 41 8.92 1.29 7.98
CA GLN A 41 9.64 1.28 6.70
C GLN A 41 9.12 2.35 5.74
N LEU A 42 7.81 2.57 5.70
CA LEU A 42 7.16 3.49 4.75
C LEU A 42 7.01 4.92 5.31
N GLY A 43 7.10 5.10 6.63
CA GLY A 43 7.00 6.42 7.27
C GLY A 43 5.56 6.92 7.45
N TYR A 44 4.56 6.05 7.30
CA TYR A 44 3.14 6.36 7.52
C TYR A 44 2.68 5.77 8.86
N SER A 45 1.64 6.37 9.46
CA SER A 45 1.04 5.80 10.67
C SER A 45 0.45 4.42 10.40
N GLU A 46 0.36 3.57 11.44
CA GLU A 46 -0.27 2.26 11.32
C GLU A 46 -1.74 2.36 10.87
N GLU A 47 -2.44 3.43 11.30
CA GLU A 47 -3.80 3.75 10.86
C GLU A 47 -3.85 4.02 9.35
N MET A 48 -2.98 4.87 8.80
CA MET A 48 -2.91 5.12 7.36
C MET A 48 -2.58 3.85 6.56
N ILE A 49 -1.73 2.97 7.10
CA ILE A 49 -1.44 1.66 6.48
C ILE A 49 -2.71 0.81 6.43
N LEU A 50 -3.45 0.70 7.54
CA LEU A 50 -4.69 -0.08 7.62
C LEU A 50 -5.78 0.48 6.69
N GLU A 51 -6.01 1.79 6.72
CA GLU A 51 -6.97 2.45 5.83
C GLU A 51 -6.60 2.24 4.36
N SER A 52 -5.31 2.30 4.02
CA SER A 52 -4.87 2.08 2.64
C SER A 52 -5.02 0.63 2.18
N LEU A 53 -4.97 -0.33 3.11
CA LEU A 53 -5.29 -1.74 2.82
C LEU A 53 -6.80 -1.97 2.66
N GLU A 54 -7.64 -1.19 3.33
CA GLU A 54 -9.10 -1.31 3.29
C GLU A 54 -9.71 -0.57 2.08
N PHE A 55 -9.25 0.65 1.81
CA PHE A 55 -9.84 1.57 0.85
C PHE A 55 -8.98 1.79 -0.40
N GLY A 56 -7.69 1.43 -0.37
CA GLY A 56 -6.82 1.57 -1.52
C GLY A 56 -7.26 0.69 -2.69
N ASN A 57 -7.21 1.24 -3.89
CA ASN A 57 -7.58 0.59 -5.13
C ASN A 57 -6.41 0.68 -6.12
N LEU A 58 -5.65 -0.41 -6.23
CA LEU A 58 -4.67 -0.49 -7.29
C LEU A 58 -5.39 -0.63 -8.62
N PRO A 59 -5.16 0.27 -9.60
CA PRO A 59 -5.71 0.08 -10.92
C PRO A 59 -5.23 -1.28 -11.42
N SER A 60 -6.17 -2.13 -11.82
CA SER A 60 -5.82 -3.37 -12.49
C SER A 60 -4.93 -2.98 -13.66
N VAL A 61 -3.71 -3.50 -13.67
CA VAL A 61 -2.82 -3.34 -14.82
C VAL A 61 -3.52 -4.11 -15.94
N GLY A 62 -4.39 -3.43 -16.69
CA GLY A 62 -4.97 -3.95 -17.90
C GLY A 62 -3.79 -4.30 -18.77
N ILE A 63 -3.48 -5.59 -18.87
CA ILE A 63 -2.55 -6.10 -19.86
C ILE A 63 -3.09 -5.54 -21.17
N LEU A 64 -2.33 -4.64 -21.81
CA LEU A 64 -2.55 -4.25 -23.19
C LEU A 64 -2.59 -5.56 -23.99
N GLN A 65 -3.78 -6.04 -24.32
CA GLN A 65 -4.01 -7.12 -25.26
C GLN A 65 -4.23 -6.51 -26.65
#